data_AF-A0A8C9Q9B1-F1
#
_entry.id   AF-A0A8C9Q9B1-F1
#
_cell.length_a   1.000
_cell.length_b   1.000
_cell.length_c   1.000
_cell.angle_alpha   90.00
_cell.angle_beta   90.00
_cell.angle_gamma   90.00
#
_symmetry.space_group_name_H-M   'P 1'
#
loop_
_entity.id
_entity.type
_entity.pdbx_description
1 polymer ?
#
loop_
_entity_poly.entity_id
_entity_poly.type
_entity_poly.pdbx_seq_one_letter_code
_entity_poly.pdbx_strand_id
1 'polypeptide(L)'
;MSAEVKVTGQNQEQFLLLAKSAKGAALATLIHQVLEAPGVYVFGELLDMPNVRELAESDFASTFRLLTVFAYGTYADYLAEARNLPPLTEAQKNKLRHLSVVTLAAKVKCIPYAVLLEALALRNVRQLEDLVIEAVYADVLRGSLDQRNQRLEVDYSIGRDIQRQDLSAIARTLQEWCMGCEVVLSGIEEQVSRANQHKEQQLGLKQQIESEVANLKKTIKVTTAAAAAATSQDPEQHLTELRDPAPGTNQRQPSKKASKGKGLRGSAKIWSKSN
;
A
#
# COMPACT_ATOMS: atom_id res chain seq x y z
N MET A 1 7.94 20.25 11.62
CA MET A 1 8.56 19.02 11.11
C MET A 1 10.09 19.06 11.11
N SER A 2 10.77 20.03 10.49
CA SER A 2 12.25 20.08 10.48
C SER A 2 12.92 20.52 11.80
N ALA A 3 12.17 21.10 12.74
CA ALA A 3 12.72 21.57 14.02
C ALA A 3 12.77 20.46 15.09
N GLU A 4 11.76 19.59 15.18
CA GLU A 4 11.71 18.52 16.21
C GLU A 4 12.58 17.30 15.87
N VAL A 5 12.72 16.96 14.59
CA VAL A 5 13.72 15.96 14.13
C VAL A 5 15.14 16.44 14.43
N LYS A 6 15.38 17.77 14.41
CA LYS A 6 16.66 18.35 14.83
C LYS A 6 16.90 18.22 16.35
N VAL A 7 15.87 18.42 17.18
CA VAL A 7 16.01 18.34 18.65
C VAL A 7 16.29 16.91 19.12
N THR A 8 15.66 15.91 18.50
CA THR A 8 15.90 14.50 18.82
C THR A 8 17.32 14.05 18.47
N GLY A 9 17.83 14.43 17.30
CA GLY A 9 19.24 14.22 16.94
C GLY A 9 20.21 14.99 17.85
N GLN A 10 19.87 16.23 18.21
CA GLN A 10 20.72 17.07 19.08
C GLN A 10 20.93 16.44 20.46
N ASN A 11 19.86 15.89 21.07
CA ASN A 11 19.96 15.22 22.36
C ASN A 11 20.83 13.96 22.26
N GLN A 12 20.70 13.20 21.18
CA GLN A 12 21.55 12.02 20.94
C GLN A 12 23.03 12.40 20.83
N GLU A 13 23.37 13.42 20.04
CA GLU A 13 24.76 13.90 19.91
C GLU A 13 25.35 14.35 21.25
N GLN A 14 24.56 15.08 22.05
CA GLN A 14 24.97 15.52 23.38
C GLN A 14 25.25 14.33 24.31
N PHE A 15 24.35 13.34 24.36
CA PHE A 15 24.54 12.15 25.19
C PHE A 15 25.68 11.26 24.67
N LEU A 16 25.87 11.15 23.36
CA LEU A 16 27.02 10.47 22.77
C LEU A 16 28.35 11.13 23.19
N LEU A 17 28.42 12.46 23.17
CA LEU A 17 29.62 13.19 23.59
C LEU A 17 29.94 12.95 25.06
N LEU A 18 28.92 12.96 25.92
CA LEU A 18 29.06 12.64 27.35
C LEU A 18 29.50 11.19 27.56
N ALA A 19 28.94 10.24 26.80
CA ALA A 19 29.29 8.82 26.89
C ALA A 19 30.75 8.55 26.51
N LYS A 20 31.32 9.29 25.56
CA LYS A 20 32.75 9.18 25.22
C LYS A 20 33.68 9.55 26.37
N SER A 21 33.28 10.51 27.19
CA SER A 21 34.10 11.04 28.29
C SER A 21 33.81 10.39 29.65
N ALA A 22 32.66 9.72 29.78
CA ALA A 22 32.23 9.05 30.99
C ALA A 22 32.78 7.61 31.09
N LYS A 23 32.96 7.13 32.33
CA LYS A 23 33.38 5.75 32.65
C LYS A 23 32.63 5.21 33.87
N GLY A 24 32.46 3.89 33.93
CA GLY A 24 31.91 3.17 35.09
C GLY A 24 30.60 3.75 35.62
N ALA A 25 30.59 4.16 36.88
CA ALA A 25 29.39 4.70 37.55
C ALA A 25 28.79 5.93 36.84
N ALA A 26 29.62 6.79 36.23
CA ALA A 26 29.13 7.96 35.50
C ALA A 26 28.39 7.56 34.19
N LEU A 27 28.79 6.46 33.56
CA LEU A 27 28.03 5.91 32.43
C LEU A 27 26.74 5.25 32.88
N ALA A 28 26.76 4.54 34.01
CA ALA A 28 25.56 3.91 34.54
C ALA A 28 24.47 4.95 34.84
N THR A 29 24.83 6.10 35.44
CA THR A 29 23.89 7.21 35.65
C THR A 29 23.47 7.87 34.34
N LEU A 30 24.38 8.04 33.39
CA LEU A 30 24.07 8.56 32.06
C LEU A 30 23.05 7.69 31.32
N ILE A 31 23.18 6.36 31.39
CA ILE A 31 22.20 5.44 30.80
C ILE A 31 20.81 5.71 31.36
N HIS A 32 20.65 5.81 32.69
CA HIS A 32 19.34 6.13 33.28
C HIS A 32 18.78 7.48 32.80
N GLN A 33 19.63 8.50 32.64
CA GLN A 33 19.23 9.80 32.09
C GLN A 33 18.75 9.69 30.64
N VAL A 34 19.47 8.96 29.79
CA VAL A 34 19.10 8.76 28.38
C VAL A 34 17.82 7.94 28.26
N LEU A 35 17.65 6.92 29.11
CA LEU A 35 16.43 6.11 29.15
C LEU A 35 15.22 6.94 29.57
N GLU A 36 15.37 7.95 30.43
CA GLU A 36 14.27 8.83 30.84
C GLU A 36 14.06 10.05 29.93
N ALA A 37 15.05 10.38 29.10
CA ALA A 37 14.98 11.54 28.21
C ALA A 37 13.85 11.40 27.17
N PRO A 38 12.94 12.40 27.06
CA PRO A 38 11.91 12.40 26.04
C PRO A 38 12.51 12.59 24.64
N GLY A 39 11.90 11.95 23.64
CA GLY A 39 12.33 12.01 22.24
C GLY A 39 13.49 11.08 21.87
N VAL A 40 14.24 10.54 22.84
CA VAL A 40 15.33 9.60 22.55
C VAL A 40 14.80 8.16 22.57
N TYR A 41 14.43 7.63 21.40
CA TYR A 41 13.90 6.26 21.25
C TYR A 41 14.85 5.30 20.51
N VAL A 42 16.03 5.78 20.12
CA VAL A 42 17.06 5.00 19.42
C VAL A 42 18.33 5.03 20.27
N PHE A 43 18.85 3.84 20.56
CA PHE A 43 19.94 3.58 21.52
C PHE A 43 21.11 2.79 20.92
N GLY A 44 21.02 2.36 19.66
CA GLY A 44 22.02 1.50 19.03
C GLY A 44 23.40 2.13 19.00
N GLU A 45 23.52 3.43 18.70
CA GLU A 45 24.79 4.14 18.72
C GLU A 45 25.42 4.20 20.12
N LEU A 46 24.58 4.39 21.16
CA LEU A 46 25.04 4.38 22.54
C LEU A 46 25.49 2.97 22.96
N LEU A 47 24.78 1.93 22.52
CA LEU A 47 25.09 0.53 22.82
C LEU A 47 26.34 0.02 22.06
N ASP A 48 26.64 0.56 20.88
CA ASP A 48 27.83 0.22 20.09
C ASP A 48 29.13 0.88 20.63
N MET A 49 29.01 1.84 21.55
CA MET A 49 30.16 2.53 22.15
C MET A 49 31.07 1.57 22.93
N PRO A 50 32.40 1.65 22.74
CA PRO A 50 33.36 0.83 23.51
C PRO A 50 33.20 0.99 25.02
N ASN A 51 33.06 2.23 25.51
CA ASN A 51 32.92 2.51 26.94
C ASN A 51 31.65 1.86 27.54
N VAL A 52 30.58 1.73 26.76
CA VAL A 52 29.33 1.11 27.20
C VAL A 52 29.44 -0.42 27.15
N ARG A 53 30.15 -0.97 26.15
CA ARG A 53 30.44 -2.41 26.08
C ARG A 53 31.30 -2.91 27.23
N GLU A 54 32.24 -2.10 27.72
CA GLU A 54 33.03 -2.43 28.92
C GLU A 54 32.15 -2.64 30.16
N LEU A 55 30.96 -2.02 30.22
CA LEU A 55 30.02 -2.22 31.34
C LEU A 55 29.37 -3.61 31.33
N ALA A 56 29.35 -4.31 30.19
CA ALA A 56 28.73 -5.63 30.07
C ALA A 56 29.44 -6.69 30.92
N GLU A 57 30.75 -6.54 31.12
CA GLU A 57 31.61 -7.45 31.88
C GLU A 57 31.99 -6.89 33.27
N SER A 58 31.36 -5.78 33.68
CA SER A 58 31.66 -5.08 34.92
C SER A 58 30.54 -5.24 35.96
N ASP A 59 30.71 -4.62 37.12
CA ASP A 59 29.71 -4.59 38.20
C ASP A 59 28.37 -3.92 37.77
N PHE A 60 28.40 -3.17 36.65
CA PHE A 60 27.24 -2.50 36.06
C PHE A 60 26.58 -3.29 34.91
N ALA A 61 26.84 -4.60 34.81
CA ALA A 61 26.28 -5.46 33.76
C ALA A 61 24.74 -5.42 33.71
N SER A 62 24.06 -5.24 34.84
CA SER A 62 22.60 -5.09 34.90
C SER A 62 22.10 -3.85 34.15
N THR A 63 22.85 -2.74 34.20
CA THR A 63 22.52 -1.50 33.48
C THR A 63 22.78 -1.64 31.98
N PHE A 64 23.82 -2.36 31.59
CA PHE A 64 24.06 -2.70 30.18
C PHE A 64 22.95 -3.60 29.61
N ARG A 65 22.53 -4.63 30.36
CA ARG A 65 21.37 -5.46 29.99
C ARG A 65 20.10 -4.65 29.87
N LEU A 66 19.87 -3.71 30.77
CA LEU A 66 18.72 -2.81 30.70
C LEU A 66 18.72 -1.99 29.40
N LEU A 67 19.86 -1.41 29.02
CA LEU A 67 19.99 -0.68 27.76
C LEU A 67 19.74 -1.60 26.55
N THR A 68 20.19 -2.86 26.62
CA THR A 68 19.95 -3.88 25.58
C THR A 68 18.46 -4.18 25.43
N VAL A 69 17.70 -4.25 26.53
CA VAL A 69 16.23 -4.42 26.50
C VAL A 69 15.55 -3.21 25.85
N PHE A 70 16.01 -1.98 26.09
CA PHE A 70 15.45 -0.80 25.42
C PHE A 70 15.78 -0.75 23.93
N ALA A 71 16.98 -1.19 23.52
CA ALA A 71 17.36 -1.24 22.12
C ALA A 71 16.62 -2.35 21.34
N TYR A 72 16.53 -3.55 21.90
CA TYR A 72 16.08 -4.74 21.16
C TYR A 72 14.94 -5.54 21.82
N GLY A 73 14.76 -5.44 23.13
CA GLY A 73 13.76 -6.19 23.88
C GLY A 73 12.40 -5.50 23.96
N THR A 74 11.46 -6.09 24.70
CA THR A 74 10.12 -5.59 24.92
C THR A 74 9.83 -5.45 26.42
N TYR A 75 8.68 -4.87 26.75
CA TYR A 75 8.23 -4.74 28.13
C TYR A 75 7.99 -6.10 28.80
N ALA A 76 7.56 -7.11 28.04
CA ALA A 76 7.43 -8.47 28.52
C ALA A 76 8.79 -9.06 28.93
N ASP A 77 9.85 -8.78 28.16
CA ASP A 77 11.22 -9.24 28.47
C ASP A 77 11.74 -8.59 29.76
N TYR A 78 11.45 -7.29 29.96
CA TYR A 78 11.76 -6.61 31.22
C TYR A 78 11.05 -7.25 32.42
N LEU A 79 9.77 -7.63 32.27
CA LEU A 79 9.03 -8.30 33.35
C LEU A 79 9.58 -9.69 33.67
N ALA A 80 10.01 -10.44 32.66
CA ALA A 80 10.63 -11.75 32.83
C ALA A 80 11.97 -11.65 33.59
N GLU A 81 12.74 -10.59 33.33
CA GLU A 81 14.05 -10.35 33.95
C GLU A 81 14.04 -9.32 35.08
N ALA A 82 12.86 -8.97 35.63
CA ALA A 82 12.70 -7.86 36.59
C ALA A 82 13.54 -8.01 37.89
N ARG A 83 13.99 -9.23 38.22
CA ARG A 83 14.89 -9.48 39.37
C ARG A 83 16.36 -9.19 39.07
N ASN A 84 16.76 -9.29 37.82
CA ASN A 84 18.15 -9.13 37.36
C ASN A 84 18.42 -7.71 36.82
N LEU A 85 17.36 -6.97 36.50
CA LEU A 85 17.44 -5.62 35.95
C LEU A 85 17.23 -4.56 37.04
N PRO A 86 17.84 -3.36 36.90
CA PRO A 86 17.57 -2.25 37.80
C PRO A 86 16.09 -1.82 37.74
N PRO A 87 15.53 -1.33 38.87
CA PRO A 87 14.15 -0.87 38.90
C PRO A 87 13.96 0.37 38.01
N LEU A 88 12.91 0.35 37.18
CA LEU A 88 12.56 1.45 36.29
C LEU A 88 11.58 2.44 36.92
N THR A 89 11.72 3.73 36.57
CA THR A 89 10.69 4.76 36.83
C THR A 89 9.47 4.54 35.94
N GLU A 90 8.31 5.11 36.30
CA GLU A 90 7.11 4.99 35.44
C GLU A 90 7.31 5.61 34.06
N ALA A 91 8.07 6.70 33.94
CA ALA A 91 8.42 7.30 32.66
C ALA A 91 9.23 6.32 31.77
N GLN A 92 10.23 5.66 32.35
CA GLN A 92 11.02 4.65 31.64
C GLN A 92 10.18 3.42 31.26
N LYS A 93 9.27 2.97 32.14
CA LYS A 93 8.33 1.89 31.82
C LYS A 93 7.41 2.25 30.67
N ASN A 94 6.83 3.45 30.68
CA ASN A 94 5.96 3.95 29.60
C ASN A 94 6.72 4.02 28.28
N LYS A 95 7.96 4.49 28.31
CA LYS A 95 8.83 4.51 27.13
C LYS A 95 9.13 3.11 26.59
N LEU A 96 9.42 2.13 27.46
CA LEU A 96 9.59 0.74 27.03
C LEU A 96 8.28 0.13 26.50
N ARG A 97 7.13 0.52 27.06
CA ARG A 97 5.81 0.16 26.52
C ARG A 97 5.61 0.75 25.12
N HIS A 98 5.92 2.02 24.89
CA HIS A 98 5.85 2.64 23.56
C HIS A 98 6.71 1.87 22.55
N LEU A 99 7.96 1.54 22.89
CA LEU A 99 8.85 0.74 22.05
C LEU A 99 8.32 -0.67 21.77
N SER A 100 7.61 -1.26 22.73
CA SER A 100 6.96 -2.55 22.55
C SER A 100 5.79 -2.46 21.58
N VAL A 101 4.99 -1.38 21.65
CA VAL A 101 3.94 -1.11 20.65
C VAL A 101 4.54 -0.90 19.26
N VAL A 102 5.64 -0.15 19.14
CA VAL A 102 6.37 0.02 17.87
C VAL A 102 6.80 -1.32 17.29
N THR A 103 7.31 -2.22 18.14
CA THR A 103 7.73 -3.56 17.71
C THR A 103 6.56 -4.40 17.21
N LEU A 104 5.39 -4.29 17.85
CA LEU A 104 4.16 -4.93 17.38
C LEU A 104 3.66 -4.30 16.07
N ALA A 105 3.71 -2.97 15.96
CA ALA A 105 3.30 -2.23 14.78
C ALA A 105 4.17 -2.52 13.54
N ALA A 106 5.45 -2.85 13.76
CA ALA A 106 6.34 -3.30 12.70
C ALA A 106 5.91 -4.65 12.09
N LYS A 107 5.20 -5.50 12.87
CA LYS A 107 4.71 -6.81 12.42
C LYS A 107 3.29 -6.75 11.88
N VAL A 108 2.39 -6.03 12.57
CA VAL A 108 0.95 -6.00 12.26
C VAL A 108 0.44 -4.57 12.32
N LYS A 109 -0.18 -4.10 11.23
CA LYS A 109 -0.71 -2.74 11.11
C LYS A 109 -1.99 -2.50 11.92
N CYS A 110 -2.82 -3.53 12.11
CA CYS A 110 -4.05 -3.45 12.90
C CYS A 110 -3.93 -4.33 14.15
N ILE A 111 -3.57 -3.73 15.28
CA ILE A 111 -3.27 -4.46 16.51
C ILE A 111 -4.52 -4.50 17.41
N PRO A 112 -5.01 -5.70 17.79
CA PRO A 112 -6.10 -5.81 18.75
C PRO A 112 -5.69 -5.33 20.14
N TYR A 113 -6.62 -4.69 20.87
CA TYR A 113 -6.37 -4.23 22.24
C TYR A 113 -5.98 -5.35 23.20
N ALA A 114 -6.52 -6.55 23.04
CA ALA A 114 -6.15 -7.70 23.86
C ALA A 114 -4.65 -8.01 23.81
N VAL A 115 -4.05 -7.95 22.61
CA VAL A 115 -2.62 -8.19 22.40
C VAL A 115 -1.78 -7.09 23.07
N LEU A 116 -2.23 -5.84 22.97
CA LEU A 116 -1.56 -4.70 23.61
C LEU A 116 -1.65 -4.77 25.14
N LEU A 117 -2.82 -5.09 25.68
CA LEU A 117 -3.02 -5.22 27.13
C LEU A 117 -2.12 -6.32 27.72
N GLU A 118 -2.01 -7.46 27.04
CA GLU A 118 -1.15 -8.57 27.44
C GLU A 118 0.34 -8.21 27.34
N ALA A 119 0.79 -7.74 26.17
CA ALA A 119 2.20 -7.44 25.93
C ALA A 119 2.75 -6.29 26.79
N LEU A 120 1.90 -5.32 27.16
CA LEU A 120 2.27 -4.16 27.97
C LEU A 120 1.93 -4.33 29.46
N ALA A 121 1.33 -5.46 29.84
CA ALA A 121 0.80 -5.78 31.16
C ALA A 121 -0.06 -4.63 31.74
N LEU A 122 -1.04 -4.16 30.96
CA LEU A 122 -1.97 -3.09 31.33
C LEU A 122 -3.29 -3.66 31.84
N ARG A 123 -3.92 -2.94 32.77
CA ARG A 123 -5.14 -3.43 33.46
C ARG A 123 -6.43 -3.06 32.76
N ASN A 124 -6.45 -1.93 32.06
CA ASN A 124 -7.66 -1.41 31.44
C ASN A 124 -7.36 -0.68 30.12
N VAL A 125 -8.41 -0.52 29.32
CA VAL A 125 -8.37 0.14 28.01
C VAL A 125 -7.99 1.61 28.14
N ARG A 126 -8.40 2.30 29.23
CA ARG A 126 -8.08 3.72 29.42
C ARG A 126 -6.58 3.98 29.48
N GLN A 127 -5.85 3.18 30.25
CA GLN A 127 -4.39 3.26 30.35
C GLN A 127 -3.71 2.95 29.02
N LEU A 128 -4.26 2.01 28.26
CA LEU A 128 -3.77 1.71 26.92
C LEU A 128 -3.96 2.91 25.99
N GLU A 129 -5.14 3.50 25.94
CA GLU A 129 -5.42 4.67 25.11
C GLU A 129 -4.56 5.87 25.49
N ASP A 130 -4.43 6.17 26.78
CA ASP A 130 -3.58 7.27 27.27
C ASP A 130 -2.10 7.05 26.86
N LEU A 131 -1.58 5.81 26.95
CA LEU A 131 -0.22 5.48 26.48
C LEU A 131 -0.07 5.60 24.96
N VAL A 132 -1.05 5.17 24.18
CA VAL A 132 -1.01 5.31 22.73
C VAL A 132 -1.06 6.79 22.34
N ILE A 133 -1.87 7.60 23.03
CA ILE A 133 -1.92 9.04 22.84
C ILE A 133 -0.54 9.66 23.16
N GLU A 134 0.09 9.31 24.29
CA GLU A 134 1.45 9.76 24.61
C GLU A 134 2.47 9.40 23.52
N ALA A 135 2.40 8.17 22.98
CA ALA A 135 3.28 7.74 21.91
C ALA A 135 3.06 8.54 20.60
N VAL A 136 1.82 8.91 20.29
CA VAL A 136 1.49 9.76 19.13
C VAL A 136 1.99 11.20 19.34
N TYR A 137 1.81 11.75 20.54
CA TYR A 137 2.30 13.09 20.90
C TYR A 137 3.83 13.17 20.91
N ALA A 138 4.50 12.07 21.24
CA ALA A 138 5.96 11.95 21.15
C ALA A 138 6.48 11.65 19.74
N ASP A 139 5.61 11.67 18.72
CA ASP A 139 5.92 11.35 17.31
C ASP A 139 6.51 9.96 17.08
N VAL A 140 6.27 9.02 18.00
CA VAL A 140 6.74 7.63 17.92
C VAL A 140 5.84 6.79 17.01
N LEU A 141 4.53 7.07 17.06
CA LEU A 141 3.50 6.37 16.30
C LEU A 141 2.60 7.38 15.60
N ARG A 142 2.06 7.00 14.44
CA ARG A 142 0.90 7.66 13.82
C ARG A 142 -0.13 6.61 13.46
N GLY A 143 -1.38 6.91 13.76
CA GLY A 143 -2.47 5.98 13.58
C GLY A 143 -3.75 6.49 14.24
N SER A 144 -4.76 5.62 14.25
CA SER A 144 -6.07 5.91 14.83
C SER A 144 -6.54 4.78 15.75
N LEU A 145 -7.32 5.14 16.76
CA LEU A 145 -7.89 4.20 17.72
C LEU A 145 -9.34 3.90 17.33
N ASP A 146 -9.64 2.63 17.05
CA ASP A 146 -11.00 2.16 16.80
C ASP A 146 -11.54 1.48 18.06
N GLN A 147 -12.28 2.27 18.85
CA GLN A 147 -12.89 1.79 20.08
C GLN A 147 -14.03 0.79 19.82
N ARG A 148 -14.71 0.85 18.67
CA ARG A 148 -15.81 -0.07 18.37
C ARG A 148 -15.28 -1.46 18.09
N ASN A 149 -14.20 -1.56 17.32
CA ASN A 149 -13.59 -2.84 16.96
C ASN A 149 -12.46 -3.26 17.92
N GLN A 150 -12.16 -2.45 18.94
CA GLN A 150 -11.11 -2.69 19.94
C GLN A 150 -9.73 -2.90 19.30
N ARG A 151 -9.35 -1.99 18.38
CA ARG A 151 -8.13 -2.09 17.58
C ARG A 151 -7.41 -0.76 17.48
N LEU A 152 -6.08 -0.84 17.44
CA LEU A 152 -5.20 0.25 17.06
C LEU A 152 -4.79 0.07 15.60
N GLU A 153 -5.13 1.03 14.76
CA GLU A 153 -4.69 1.08 13.37
C GLU A 153 -3.44 1.96 13.29
N VAL A 154 -2.31 1.38 12.91
CA VAL A 154 -1.02 2.07 12.85
C VAL A 154 -0.67 2.35 11.39
N ASP A 155 -0.69 3.62 11.01
CA ASP A 155 -0.25 4.07 9.68
C ASP A 155 1.27 4.00 9.59
N TYR A 156 1.93 4.60 10.59
CA TYR A 156 3.37 4.76 10.65
C TYR A 156 3.89 4.54 12.07
N SER A 157 5.07 3.94 12.16
CA SER A 157 5.82 3.80 13.40
C SER A 157 7.27 4.14 13.12
N ILE A 158 7.95 4.76 14.07
CA ILE A 158 9.40 4.96 13.96
C ILE A 158 10.12 3.60 13.90
N GLY A 159 11.30 3.59 13.28
CA GLY A 159 12.21 2.45 13.36
C GLY A 159 12.88 2.40 14.73
N ARG A 160 12.80 1.25 15.40
CA ARG A 160 13.65 0.94 16.55
C ARG A 160 14.98 0.37 16.07
N ASP A 161 15.99 0.35 16.94
CA ASP A 161 17.25 -0.33 16.69
C ASP A 161 17.05 -1.79 16.28
N ILE A 162 17.87 -2.18 15.30
CA ILE A 162 17.84 -3.50 14.68
C ILE A 162 19.17 -4.18 14.97
N GLN A 163 19.11 -5.47 15.30
CA GLN A 163 20.31 -6.27 15.47
C GLN A 163 20.98 -6.48 14.12
N ARG A 164 22.32 -6.49 14.09
CA ARG A 164 23.08 -6.68 12.84
C ARG A 164 22.74 -8.02 12.17
N GLN A 165 22.33 -9.02 12.95
CA GLN A 165 21.90 -10.33 12.49
C GLN A 165 20.61 -10.28 11.65
N ASP A 166 19.73 -9.31 11.92
CA ASP A 166 18.42 -9.19 11.24
C ASP A 166 18.50 -8.36 9.95
N LEU A 167 19.67 -7.79 9.61
CA LEU A 167 19.86 -7.03 8.37
C LEU A 167 19.56 -7.89 7.12
N SER A 168 19.88 -9.18 7.14
CA SER A 168 19.55 -10.08 6.04
C SER A 168 18.05 -10.29 5.89
N ALA A 169 17.28 -10.26 6.99
CA ALA A 169 15.83 -10.37 6.93
C ALA A 169 15.22 -9.15 6.23
N ILE A 170 15.74 -7.94 6.51
CA ILE A 170 15.32 -6.69 5.85
C ILE A 170 15.67 -6.70 4.37
N ALA A 171 16.89 -7.11 4.03
CA ALA A 171 17.31 -7.22 2.64
C ALA A 171 16.40 -8.18 1.86
N ARG A 172 16.04 -9.31 2.49
CA ARG A 172 15.12 -10.29 1.89
C ARG A 172 13.71 -9.72 1.69
N THR A 173 13.12 -9.05 2.67
CA THR A 173 11.76 -8.48 2.50
C THR A 173 11.73 -7.39 1.43
N LEU A 174 12.77 -6.56 1.34
CA LEU A 174 12.92 -5.60 0.24
C LEU A 174 13.04 -6.31 -1.11
N GLN A 175 13.83 -7.37 -1.20
CA GLN A 175 13.98 -8.15 -2.43
C GLN A 175 12.66 -8.81 -2.85
N GLU A 176 11.92 -9.40 -1.91
CA GLU A 176 10.59 -9.96 -2.15
C GLU A 176 9.63 -8.91 -2.70
N TRP A 177 9.68 -7.68 -2.16
CA TRP A 177 8.86 -6.59 -2.65
C TRP A 177 9.26 -6.12 -4.06
N CYS A 178 10.56 -5.96 -4.34
CA CYS A 178 11.06 -5.65 -5.67
C CYS A 178 10.63 -6.70 -6.69
N MET A 179 10.81 -7.98 -6.37
CA MET A 179 10.42 -9.08 -7.24
C MET A 179 8.90 -9.12 -7.46
N GLY A 180 8.09 -8.82 -6.43
CA GLY A 180 6.65 -8.66 -6.58
C GLY A 180 6.27 -7.55 -7.57
N CYS A 181 6.95 -6.40 -7.49
CA CYS A 181 6.76 -5.31 -8.44
C CYS A 181 7.17 -5.70 -9.87
N GLU A 182 8.30 -6.38 -10.04
CA GLU A 182 8.77 -6.87 -11.35
C GLU A 182 7.79 -7.87 -11.97
N VAL A 183 7.25 -8.79 -11.18
CA VAL A 183 6.23 -9.75 -11.64
C VAL A 183 4.97 -9.03 -12.10
N VAL A 184 4.47 -8.05 -11.34
CA VAL A 184 3.28 -7.28 -11.74
C VAL A 184 3.55 -6.47 -13.01
N LEU A 185 4.71 -5.80 -13.11
CA LEU A 185 5.08 -5.02 -14.28
C LEU A 185 5.20 -5.89 -15.54
N SER A 186 5.94 -7.00 -15.45
CA SER A 186 6.08 -7.95 -16.57
C SER A 186 4.74 -8.56 -16.98
N GLY A 187 3.86 -8.85 -16.03
CA GLY A 187 2.50 -9.30 -16.31
C GLY A 187 1.68 -8.25 -17.07
N ILE A 188 1.79 -6.97 -16.70
CA ILE A 188 1.13 -5.85 -17.42
C ILE A 188 1.71 -5.73 -18.83
N GLU A 189 3.03 -5.78 -18.99
CA GLU A 189 3.70 -5.74 -20.30
C GLU A 189 3.24 -6.87 -21.22
N GLU A 190 3.10 -8.09 -20.68
CA GLU A 190 2.56 -9.22 -21.43
C GLU A 190 1.10 -8.99 -21.86
N GLN A 191 0.25 -8.49 -20.96
CA GLN A 191 -1.15 -8.20 -21.30
C GLN A 191 -1.26 -7.10 -22.35
N VAL A 192 -0.41 -6.07 -22.30
CA VAL A 192 -0.34 -5.02 -23.33
C VAL A 192 0.07 -5.62 -24.67
N SER A 193 1.10 -6.49 -24.69
CA SER A 193 1.55 -7.19 -25.90
C SER A 193 0.43 -8.04 -26.50
N ARG A 194 -0.24 -8.85 -25.68
CA ARG A 194 -1.39 -9.68 -26.10
C ARG A 194 -2.53 -8.85 -26.67
N ALA A 195 -2.88 -7.73 -26.03
CA ALA A 195 -3.94 -6.85 -26.50
C ALA A 195 -3.60 -6.22 -27.86
N ASN A 196 -2.36 -5.77 -28.05
CA ASN A 196 -1.89 -5.23 -29.32
C ASN A 196 -1.86 -6.30 -30.42
N GLN A 197 -1.36 -7.50 -30.12
CA GLN A 197 -1.33 -8.61 -31.07
C GLN A 197 -2.74 -9.06 -31.46
N HIS A 198 -3.67 -9.13 -30.51
CA HIS A 198 -5.07 -9.44 -30.81
C HIS A 198 -5.71 -8.36 -31.68
N LYS A 199 -5.46 -7.07 -31.39
CA LYS A 199 -5.92 -5.96 -32.23
C LYS A 199 -5.37 -6.06 -33.65
N GLU A 200 -4.09 -6.36 -33.81
CA GLU A 200 -3.45 -6.50 -35.13
C GLU A 200 -4.02 -7.70 -35.90
N GLN A 201 -4.20 -8.85 -35.25
CA GLN A 201 -4.86 -10.02 -35.85
C GLN A 201 -6.29 -9.70 -36.29
N GLN A 202 -7.07 -9.03 -35.46
CA GLN A 202 -8.45 -8.63 -35.79
C GLN A 202 -8.49 -7.65 -36.98
N LEU A 203 -7.56 -6.69 -37.02
CA LEU A 203 -7.42 -5.78 -38.16
C LEU A 203 -7.05 -6.53 -39.44
N GLY A 204 -6.11 -7.48 -39.37
CA GLY A 204 -5.72 -8.32 -40.51
C GLY A 204 -6.87 -9.18 -41.04
N LEU A 205 -7.60 -9.85 -40.14
CA LEU A 205 -8.79 -10.63 -40.50
C LEU A 205 -9.87 -9.76 -41.14
N LYS A 206 -10.13 -8.58 -40.56
CA LYS A 206 -11.09 -7.62 -41.12
C LYS A 206 -10.70 -7.18 -42.53
N GLN A 207 -9.42 -6.86 -42.77
CA GLN A 207 -8.92 -6.47 -44.10
C GLN A 207 -9.05 -7.62 -45.11
N GLN A 208 -8.75 -8.86 -44.71
CA GLN A 208 -8.97 -10.03 -45.57
C GLN A 208 -10.43 -10.17 -45.97
N ILE A 209 -11.36 -10.11 -45.00
CA ILE A 209 -12.80 -10.18 -45.27
C ILE A 209 -13.23 -9.05 -46.23
N GLU A 210 -12.78 -7.81 -45.99
CA GLU A 210 -13.09 -6.68 -46.87
C GLU A 210 -12.57 -6.89 -48.31
N SER A 211 -11.37 -7.47 -48.46
CA SER A 211 -10.78 -7.78 -49.76
C SER A 211 -11.54 -8.89 -50.51
N GLU A 212 -11.93 -9.95 -49.81
CA GLU A 212 -12.73 -11.05 -50.37
C GLU A 212 -14.11 -10.57 -50.80
N VAL A 213 -14.77 -9.72 -49.99
CA VAL A 213 -16.04 -9.09 -50.36
C VAL A 213 -15.89 -8.22 -51.60
N ALA A 214 -14.79 -7.46 -51.74
CA ALA A 214 -14.53 -6.66 -52.92
C ALA A 214 -14.30 -7.53 -54.17
N ASN A 215 -13.56 -8.63 -54.04
CA ASN A 215 -13.31 -9.59 -55.12
C ASN A 215 -14.61 -10.27 -55.57
N LEU A 216 -15.41 -10.78 -54.63
CA LEU A 216 -16.72 -11.37 -54.91
C LEU A 216 -17.65 -10.38 -55.62
N LYS A 217 -17.70 -9.12 -55.16
CA LYS A 217 -18.49 -8.06 -55.84
C LYS A 217 -18.03 -7.82 -57.28
N LYS A 218 -16.72 -7.83 -57.55
CA LYS A 218 -16.18 -7.70 -58.91
C LYS A 218 -16.56 -8.91 -59.77
N THR A 219 -16.38 -10.12 -59.26
CA THR A 219 -16.75 -11.36 -59.98
C THR A 219 -18.23 -11.37 -60.33
N ILE A 220 -19.12 -11.05 -59.37
CA ILE A 220 -20.57 -10.98 -59.60
C ILE A 220 -20.89 -9.98 -60.72
N LYS A 221 -20.29 -8.78 -60.70
CA LYS A 221 -20.46 -7.78 -61.77
C LYS A 221 -20.02 -8.28 -63.15
N VAL A 222 -18.91 -9.01 -63.23
CA VAL A 222 -18.41 -9.57 -64.50
C VAL A 222 -19.34 -10.68 -64.99
N THR A 223 -19.77 -11.61 -64.13
CA THR A 223 -20.72 -12.66 -64.52
C THR A 223 -22.10 -12.12 -64.89
N THR A 224 -22.60 -11.08 -64.22
CA THR A 224 -23.88 -10.44 -64.59
C THR A 224 -23.77 -9.66 -65.89
N ALA A 225 -22.64 -9.01 -66.18
CA ALA A 225 -22.38 -8.39 -67.46
C ALA A 225 -22.21 -9.43 -68.60
N ALA A 226 -21.58 -10.57 -68.33
CA ALA A 226 -21.47 -11.67 -69.29
C ALA A 226 -22.83 -12.34 -69.57
N ALA A 227 -23.67 -12.52 -68.54
CA ALA A 227 -25.03 -13.02 -68.70
C ALA A 227 -25.93 -12.03 -69.47
N ALA A 228 -25.77 -10.73 -69.23
CA ALA A 228 -26.45 -9.69 -70.01
C ALA A 228 -25.99 -9.64 -71.48
N ALA A 229 -24.70 -9.85 -71.74
CA ALA A 229 -24.15 -9.93 -73.10
C ALA A 229 -24.56 -11.21 -73.86
N ALA A 230 -24.74 -12.33 -73.15
CA ALA A 230 -25.27 -13.57 -73.71
C ALA A 230 -26.77 -13.50 -74.03
N THR A 231 -27.51 -12.59 -73.39
CA THR A 231 -28.95 -12.39 -73.63
C THR A 231 -29.22 -11.41 -74.79
N SER A 232 -28.19 -10.74 -75.32
CA SER A 232 -28.32 -9.77 -76.44
C SER A 232 -28.21 -10.35 -77.85
N GLN A 233 -28.38 -11.67 -78.02
CA GLN A 233 -28.55 -12.32 -79.32
C GLN A 233 -29.84 -13.15 -79.36
N ASP A 234 -31.00 -12.49 -79.23
CA ASP A 234 -32.21 -12.93 -79.96
C ASP A 234 -33.28 -11.80 -79.94
N PRO A 235 -33.68 -11.24 -81.09
CA PRO A 235 -34.87 -10.39 -81.19
C PRO A 235 -36.10 -11.25 -81.51
N GLU A 236 -37.25 -10.87 -80.94
CA GLU A 236 -38.62 -11.32 -81.31
C GLU A 236 -39.00 -12.75 -80.88
N GLN A 237 -40.19 -13.09 -80.38
CA GLN A 237 -41.51 -12.48 -80.21
C GLN A 237 -42.33 -13.49 -79.38
N HIS A 238 -43.09 -13.06 -78.37
CA HIS A 238 -44.52 -13.40 -78.25
C HIS A 238 -45.15 -12.73 -77.02
N LEU A 239 -45.98 -11.71 -77.29
CA LEU A 239 -47.16 -11.38 -76.47
C LEU A 239 -48.09 -12.61 -76.45
N THR A 240 -48.93 -12.89 -75.45
CA THR A 240 -50.14 -12.19 -74.98
C THR A 240 -50.81 -13.22 -74.02
N GLU A 241 -51.48 -12.96 -72.90
CA GLU A 241 -52.75 -12.24 -72.72
C GLU A 241 -53.17 -12.26 -71.22
N LEU A 242 -53.72 -11.12 -70.76
CA LEU A 242 -54.91 -10.95 -69.90
C LEU A 242 -54.95 -11.52 -68.47
N ARG A 243 -55.06 -10.63 -67.45
CA ARG A 243 -56.36 -10.10 -66.95
C ARG A 243 -56.24 -9.46 -65.54
N ASP A 244 -56.62 -8.19 -65.42
CA ASP A 244 -57.00 -7.46 -64.19
C ASP A 244 -58.46 -7.81 -63.80
N PRO A 245 -58.96 -7.64 -62.53
CA PRO A 245 -58.88 -6.36 -61.79
C PRO A 245 -58.77 -6.42 -60.23
N ALA A 246 -58.48 -5.26 -59.64
CA ALA A 246 -58.49 -4.92 -58.20
C ALA A 246 -59.93 -4.71 -57.63
N PRO A 247 -60.16 -4.12 -56.42
CA PRO A 247 -59.48 -4.17 -55.12
C PRO A 247 -60.44 -4.60 -53.96
N GLY A 248 -59.91 -5.04 -52.82
CA GLY A 248 -60.70 -5.44 -51.64
C GLY A 248 -60.11 -4.92 -50.33
N THR A 249 -60.79 -3.95 -49.75
CA THR A 249 -60.60 -3.34 -48.43
C THR A 249 -60.56 -4.34 -47.28
N ASN A 250 -59.61 -4.19 -46.34
CA ASN A 250 -59.98 -4.25 -44.92
C ASN A 250 -59.10 -3.36 -44.05
N GLN A 251 -59.77 -2.45 -43.35
CA GLN A 251 -59.24 -1.52 -42.36
C GLN A 251 -58.95 -2.24 -41.04
N ARG A 252 -57.86 -1.89 -40.36
CA ARG A 252 -57.95 -1.31 -39.00
C ARG A 252 -56.68 -0.57 -38.61
N GLN A 253 -56.93 0.55 -37.95
CA GLN A 253 -56.10 1.73 -37.76
C GLN A 253 -55.16 1.68 -36.54
N PRO A 254 -54.28 2.69 -36.37
CA PRO A 254 -53.11 2.68 -35.49
C PRO A 254 -53.37 3.32 -34.11
N SER A 255 -52.46 3.11 -33.17
CA SER A 255 -52.38 3.91 -31.94
C SER A 255 -50.97 4.50 -31.76
N LYS A 256 -50.87 5.82 -31.91
CA LYS A 256 -49.85 6.68 -31.28
C LYS A 256 -50.52 7.53 -30.19
N LYS A 257 -49.88 7.61 -29.02
CA LYS A 257 -49.77 8.79 -28.10
C LYS A 257 -48.80 8.36 -26.98
N ALA A 258 -47.56 8.87 -26.92
CA ALA A 258 -47.12 10.19 -26.47
C ALA A 258 -47.18 10.38 -24.94
N SER A 259 -46.02 10.53 -24.29
CA SER A 259 -45.81 11.45 -23.15
C SER A 259 -44.32 11.58 -22.79
N LYS A 260 -43.81 12.82 -22.97
CA LYS A 260 -42.82 13.62 -22.19
C LYS A 260 -41.75 12.88 -21.37
N GLY A 261 -40.46 13.22 -21.37
CA GLY A 261 -39.80 14.50 -21.64
C GLY A 261 -39.17 15.08 -20.36
N LYS A 262 -37.82 15.18 -20.33
CA LYS A 262 -36.90 16.10 -19.58
C LYS A 262 -35.52 15.42 -19.55
N GLY A 263 -34.46 15.91 -20.19
CA GLY A 263 -33.70 17.13 -19.85
C GLY A 263 -32.72 16.79 -18.71
N LEU A 264 -31.41 17.06 -18.71
CA LEU A 264 -30.59 18.05 -19.39
C LEU A 264 -29.12 17.58 -19.44
N ARG A 265 -28.40 18.21 -20.38
CA ARG A 265 -26.97 18.18 -20.64
C ARG A 265 -26.21 19.08 -19.64
N GLY A 266 -24.95 18.76 -19.35
CA GLY A 266 -23.94 19.61 -18.68
C GLY A 266 -23.45 19.01 -17.36
N SER A 267 -22.17 18.98 -17.00
CA SER A 267 -21.00 19.73 -17.46
C SER A 267 -19.74 18.98 -16.98
N ALA A 268 -18.87 18.56 -17.88
CA ALA A 268 -17.53 18.08 -17.55
C ALA A 268 -16.56 19.26 -17.69
N LYS A 269 -16.07 19.77 -16.56
CA LYS A 269 -15.04 20.83 -16.49
C LYS A 269 -13.71 20.29 -17.03
N ILE A 270 -13.30 20.85 -18.16
CA ILE A 270 -11.92 20.82 -18.66
C ILE A 270 -11.17 21.96 -17.94
N TRP A 271 -10.13 21.62 -17.19
CA TRP A 271 -9.20 22.60 -16.62
C TRP A 271 -7.94 22.62 -17.47
N SER A 272 -7.71 23.74 -18.16
CA SER A 272 -6.47 24.05 -18.87
C SER A 272 -5.36 24.39 -17.86
N LYS A 273 -4.20 23.74 -17.96
CA LYS A 273 -2.97 24.21 -17.33
C LYS A 273 -2.22 25.11 -18.32
N SER A 274 -1.99 26.36 -17.92
CA SER A 274 -0.80 27.11 -18.33
C SER A 274 0.22 27.00 -17.21
N ASN A 275 1.43 26.59 -17.57
CA ASN A 275 2.70 27.12 -17.07
C ASN A 275 3.79 26.71 -18.06
#